data_AF-A0A3B9Z0M7-F1
#
_entry.id   AF-A0A3B9Z0M7-F1
#
_cell.length_a   1.000
_cell.length_b   1.000
_cell.length_c   1.000
_cell.angle_alpha   90.00
_cell.angle_beta   90.00
_cell.angle_gamma   90.00
#
_symmetry.space_group_name_H-M   'P 1'
#
loop_
_entity.id
_entity.type
_entity.pdbx_description
1 polymer ?
#
loop_
_entity_poly.entity_id
_entity_poly.type
_entity_poly.pdbx_seq_one_letter_code
_entity_poly.pdbx_strand_id
1 'polypeptide(L)'
;MTGKITAPIDIDDDDSIGDEQVERSVATIVRLALSDEACRLLGVDGTLEDEVDIDFASDPLTYVANEIATALTAESDDERDHLSLSGLVALVRLYQVTNDGFVDEAGLRDAVLDFMTDVEPDEDD
;
A
#
# COMPACT_ATOMS: atom_id res chain seq x y z
N MET A 1 37.53 -20.52 -30.00
CA MET A 1 36.16 -20.74 -29.48
C MET A 1 36.26 -20.92 -27.98
N THR A 2 36.03 -19.87 -27.21
CA THR A 2 36.01 -19.93 -25.74
C THR A 2 34.57 -19.70 -25.29
N GLY A 3 33.87 -20.80 -24.99
CA GLY A 3 32.54 -20.75 -24.39
C GLY A 3 32.65 -20.18 -22.99
N LYS A 4 32.03 -19.02 -22.74
CA LYS A 4 31.81 -18.52 -21.39
C LYS A 4 30.65 -19.32 -20.80
N ILE A 5 30.95 -20.16 -19.82
CA ILE A 5 29.93 -20.75 -18.95
C ILE A 5 29.59 -19.66 -17.95
N THR A 6 28.44 -19.01 -18.13
CA THR A 6 27.85 -18.13 -17.13
C THR A 6 27.42 -19.02 -15.97
N ALA A 7 27.87 -18.70 -14.75
CA ALA A 7 27.42 -19.38 -13.54
C ALA A 7 25.88 -19.19 -13.40
N PRO A 8 25.15 -20.19 -12.88
CA PRO A 8 23.77 -19.96 -12.47
C PRO A 8 23.78 -18.84 -11.43
N ILE A 9 22.94 -17.84 -11.64
CA ILE A 9 22.65 -16.83 -10.64
C ILE A 9 21.85 -17.59 -9.59
N ASP A 10 22.44 -17.81 -8.42
CA ASP A 10 21.69 -18.16 -7.22
C ASP A 10 20.77 -16.95 -6.95
N ILE A 11 19.50 -17.11 -7.25
CA ILE A 11 18.45 -16.18 -6.80
C ILE A 11 18.18 -16.65 -5.38
N ASP A 12 18.82 -16.00 -4.42
CA ASP A 12 18.46 -16.13 -3.00
C ASP A 12 16.96 -15.81 -2.87
N ASP A 13 16.21 -16.68 -2.20
CA ASP A 13 14.76 -16.55 -2.02
C ASP A 13 14.38 -15.16 -1.49
N ASP A 14 13.34 -14.60 -2.11
CA ASP A 14 13.27 -13.22 -2.59
C ASP A 14 12.29 -12.35 -1.76
N ASP A 15 12.34 -12.44 -0.44
CA ASP A 15 11.46 -11.62 0.41
C ASP A 15 11.86 -10.13 0.36
N SER A 16 13.15 -9.84 0.14
CA SER A 16 13.68 -8.47 0.13
C SER A 16 13.23 -7.62 -1.06
N ILE A 17 12.96 -8.22 -2.24
CA ILE A 17 12.47 -7.46 -3.40
C ILE A 17 10.98 -7.10 -3.22
N GLY A 18 10.21 -7.97 -2.58
CA GLY A 18 8.82 -7.70 -2.20
C GLY A 18 8.70 -6.49 -1.27
N ASP A 19 9.48 -6.50 -0.18
CA ASP A 19 9.52 -5.41 0.79
C ASP A 19 9.88 -4.07 0.14
N GLU A 20 10.97 -4.03 -0.65
CA GLU A 20 11.42 -2.80 -1.34
C GLU A 20 10.35 -2.22 -2.29
N GLN A 21 9.54 -3.08 -2.91
CA GLN A 21 8.43 -2.65 -3.77
C GLN A 21 7.27 -2.07 -2.95
N VAL A 22 6.95 -2.66 -1.80
CA VAL A 22 5.95 -2.16 -0.86
C VAL A 22 6.39 -0.79 -0.32
N GLU A 23 7.63 -0.67 0.14
CA GLU A 23 8.19 0.59 0.64
C GLU A 23 8.02 1.72 -0.40
N ARG A 24 8.36 1.43 -1.66
CA ARG A 24 8.28 2.39 -2.76
C ARG A 24 6.84 2.79 -3.08
N SER A 25 5.92 1.84 -3.00
CA SER A 25 4.50 2.05 -3.27
C SER A 25 3.87 2.91 -2.18
N VAL A 26 4.08 2.58 -0.91
CA VAL A 26 3.60 3.36 0.24
C VAL A 26 4.17 4.78 0.20
N ALA A 27 5.49 4.94 0.02
CA ALA A 27 6.13 6.25 -0.08
C ALA A 27 5.54 7.09 -1.24
N THR A 28 5.21 6.45 -2.36
CA THR A 28 4.58 7.12 -3.50
C THR A 28 3.17 7.60 -3.17
N ILE A 29 2.35 6.76 -2.55
CA ILE A 29 0.97 7.11 -2.14
C ILE A 29 1.00 8.26 -1.14
N VAL A 30 1.85 8.17 -0.10
CA VAL A 30 2.02 9.23 0.91
C VAL A 30 2.44 10.54 0.26
N ARG A 31 3.44 10.51 -0.62
CA ARG A 31 3.90 11.72 -1.34
C ARG A 31 2.78 12.36 -2.18
N LEU A 32 1.93 11.56 -2.82
CA LEU A 32 0.78 12.05 -3.58
C LEU A 32 -0.28 12.67 -2.66
N ALA A 33 -0.60 12.01 -1.54
CA ALA A 33 -1.56 12.50 -0.56
C ALA A 33 -1.13 13.82 0.08
N LEU A 34 0.17 14.00 0.33
CA LEU A 34 0.74 15.24 0.88
C LEU A 34 0.86 16.37 -0.16
N SER A 35 0.56 16.12 -1.44
CA SER A 35 0.64 17.11 -2.51
C SER A 35 -0.75 17.58 -2.94
N ASP A 36 -1.09 18.83 -2.63
CA ASP A 36 -2.35 19.46 -3.03
C ASP A 36 -2.55 19.48 -4.56
N GLU A 37 -1.45 19.59 -5.32
CA GLU A 37 -1.49 19.54 -6.78
C GLU A 37 -1.76 18.13 -7.28
N ALA A 38 -1.11 17.12 -6.70
CA ALA A 38 -1.37 15.73 -7.07
C ALA A 38 -2.81 15.33 -6.72
N CYS A 39 -3.30 15.71 -5.54
CA CYS A 39 -4.68 15.46 -5.13
C CYS A 39 -5.69 16.10 -6.11
N ARG A 40 -5.45 17.35 -6.54
CA ARG A 40 -6.29 18.00 -7.57
C ARG A 40 -6.23 17.28 -8.92
N LEU A 41 -5.04 16.87 -9.37
CA LEU A 41 -4.87 16.16 -10.65
C LEU A 41 -5.50 14.77 -10.64
N LEU A 42 -5.49 14.10 -9.49
CA LEU A 42 -6.11 12.79 -9.28
C LEU A 42 -7.61 12.87 -9.03
N GLY A 43 -8.19 14.06 -8.87
CA GLY A 43 -9.62 14.22 -8.58
C GLY A 43 -10.02 13.71 -7.20
N VAL A 44 -9.13 13.80 -6.22
CA VAL A 44 -9.33 13.29 -4.83
C VAL A 44 -10.49 14.01 -4.11
N ASP A 45 -10.79 15.25 -4.48
CA ASP A 45 -11.88 16.03 -3.90
C ASP A 45 -13.22 15.31 -4.12
N GLY A 46 -13.88 14.91 -3.02
CA GLY A 46 -15.15 14.18 -3.06
C GLY A 46 -15.05 12.66 -3.23
N THR A 47 -13.84 12.09 -3.24
CA THR A 47 -13.62 10.64 -3.47
C THR A 47 -14.09 9.74 -2.31
N LEU A 48 -14.18 10.27 -1.08
CA LEU A 48 -14.47 9.48 0.13
C LEU A 48 -15.69 9.97 0.93
N GLU A 49 -16.59 10.76 0.34
CA GLU A 49 -17.75 11.26 1.09
C GLU A 49 -18.62 10.12 1.68
N ASP A 50 -18.61 8.95 1.04
CA ASP A 50 -19.38 7.77 1.45
C ASP A 50 -18.54 6.66 2.13
N GLU A 51 -17.20 6.77 2.15
CA GLU A 51 -16.27 5.73 2.64
C GLU A 51 -15.82 5.94 4.10
N VAL A 52 -16.24 7.05 4.73
CA VAL A 52 -15.96 7.28 6.16
C VAL A 52 -16.94 6.48 7.02
N ASP A 53 -16.57 5.25 7.34
CA ASP A 53 -17.35 4.38 8.22
C ASP A 53 -16.79 4.29 9.66
N ILE A 54 -17.45 3.48 10.49
CA ILE A 54 -17.09 3.28 11.90
C ILE A 54 -15.74 2.57 12.03
N ASP A 55 -15.40 1.69 11.08
CA ASP A 55 -14.19 0.89 11.14
C ASP A 55 -12.98 1.79 10.91
N PHE A 56 -13.02 2.66 9.89
CA PHE A 56 -12.02 3.70 9.70
C PHE A 56 -11.89 4.61 10.93
N ALA A 57 -12.99 5.09 11.50
CA ALA A 57 -12.95 6.00 12.64
C ALA A 57 -12.37 5.35 13.93
N SER A 58 -12.44 4.03 14.04
CA SER A 58 -11.98 3.29 15.21
C SER A 58 -10.47 3.01 15.20
N ASP A 59 -9.92 2.73 14.02
CA ASP A 59 -8.48 2.52 13.82
C ASP A 59 -8.05 2.94 12.39
N PRO A 60 -7.81 4.25 12.17
CA PRO A 60 -7.50 4.79 10.86
C PRO A 60 -6.22 4.22 10.23
N LEU A 61 -5.20 3.94 11.04
CA LEU A 61 -3.91 3.43 10.55
C LEU A 61 -4.09 2.01 10.01
N THR A 62 -4.71 1.15 10.80
CA THR A 62 -4.96 -0.25 10.45
C THR A 62 -5.86 -0.34 9.21
N TYR A 63 -6.91 0.47 9.15
CA TYR A 63 -7.80 0.51 7.97
C TYR A 63 -7.02 0.88 6.70
N VAL A 64 -6.28 1.99 6.72
CA VAL A 64 -5.54 2.47 5.54
C VAL A 64 -4.45 1.49 5.13
N ALA A 65 -3.77 0.88 6.09
CA ALA A 65 -2.76 -0.13 5.82
C ALA A 65 -3.37 -1.36 5.13
N ASN A 66 -4.52 -1.85 5.61
CA ASN A 66 -5.25 -2.96 5.00
C ASN A 66 -5.66 -2.66 3.55
N GLU A 67 -6.21 -1.46 3.29
CA GLU A 67 -6.64 -1.06 1.95
C GLU A 67 -5.46 -0.95 0.97
N ILE A 68 -4.33 -0.42 1.42
CA ILE A 68 -3.11 -0.37 0.62
C ILE A 68 -2.58 -1.79 0.37
N ALA A 69 -2.50 -2.64 1.39
CA ALA A 69 -2.05 -4.02 1.26
C ALA A 69 -2.93 -4.79 0.26
N THR A 70 -4.26 -4.69 0.40
CA THR A 70 -5.23 -5.30 -0.52
C THR A 70 -5.03 -4.83 -1.95
N ALA A 71 -4.80 -3.53 -2.16
CA ALA A 71 -4.55 -3.00 -3.50
C ALA A 71 -3.21 -3.44 -4.10
N LEU A 72 -2.20 -3.74 -3.27
CA LEU A 72 -0.89 -4.22 -3.72
C LEU A 72 -0.86 -5.71 -4.01
N THR A 73 -1.71 -6.50 -3.34
CA THR A 73 -1.82 -7.96 -3.53
C THR A 73 -2.91 -8.36 -4.52
N ALA A 74 -3.80 -7.44 -4.90
CA ALA A 74 -4.84 -7.69 -5.88
C ALA A 74 -4.26 -8.20 -7.21
N GLU A 75 -4.61 -9.44 -7.58
CA GLU A 75 -4.37 -9.94 -8.93
C GLU A 75 -5.23 -9.14 -9.91
N SER A 76 -4.63 -8.68 -11.01
CA SER A 76 -5.19 -7.74 -11.98
C SER A 76 -6.55 -8.11 -12.61
N ASP A 77 -7.11 -9.30 -12.34
CA ASP A 77 -8.38 -9.79 -12.88
C ASP A 77 -9.58 -9.66 -11.91
N ASP A 78 -9.38 -9.32 -10.63
CA ASP A 78 -10.47 -9.01 -9.68
C ASP A 78 -10.66 -7.49 -9.52
N GLU A 79 -11.09 -6.84 -10.61
CA GLU A 79 -11.36 -5.38 -10.71
C GLU A 79 -12.46 -4.85 -9.76
N ARG A 80 -13.11 -5.70 -8.97
CA ARG A 80 -14.40 -5.35 -8.34
C ARG A 80 -14.31 -4.82 -6.92
N ASP A 81 -13.23 -5.11 -6.19
CA ASP A 81 -13.20 -4.87 -4.73
C ASP A 81 -11.97 -4.07 -4.23
N HIS A 82 -11.12 -3.53 -5.11
CA HIS A 82 -9.95 -2.74 -4.69
C HIS A 82 -10.07 -1.25 -5.01
N LEU A 83 -9.54 -0.42 -4.12
CA LEU A 83 -9.51 1.02 -4.33
C LEU A 83 -8.55 1.41 -5.45
N SER A 84 -9.02 2.32 -6.30
CA SER A 84 -8.16 3.01 -7.27
C SER A 84 -7.04 3.79 -6.56
N LEU A 85 -5.96 4.14 -7.30
CA LEU A 85 -4.91 5.02 -6.77
C LEU A 85 -5.46 6.34 -6.21
N SER A 86 -6.46 6.94 -6.86
CA SER A 86 -7.13 8.14 -6.33
C SER A 86 -7.87 7.87 -5.01
N GLY A 87 -8.46 6.68 -4.85
CA GLY A 87 -9.07 6.23 -3.60
C GLY A 87 -8.06 6.04 -2.47
N LEU A 88 -6.94 5.36 -2.73
CA LEU A 88 -5.86 5.17 -1.76
C LEU A 88 -5.23 6.50 -1.34
N VAL A 89 -4.99 7.41 -2.30
CA VAL A 89 -4.48 8.76 -2.01
C VAL A 89 -5.49 9.55 -1.17
N ALA A 90 -6.78 9.43 -1.47
CA ALA A 90 -7.82 10.05 -0.67
C ALA A 90 -7.85 9.49 0.76
N LEU A 91 -7.65 8.19 0.95
CA LEU A 91 -7.67 7.56 2.28
C LEU A 91 -6.49 8.03 3.12
N VAL A 92 -5.28 8.10 2.55
CA VAL A 92 -4.11 8.63 3.25
C VAL A 92 -4.31 10.12 3.58
N ARG A 93 -4.96 10.88 2.70
CA ARG A 93 -5.33 12.28 2.96
C ARG A 93 -6.34 12.40 4.11
N LEU A 94 -7.33 11.51 4.18
CA LEU A 94 -8.30 11.48 5.28
C LEU A 94 -7.62 11.06 6.59
N TYR A 95 -6.77 10.04 6.56
CA TYR A 95 -5.93 9.63 7.69
C TYR A 95 -5.13 10.80 8.25
N GLN A 96 -4.46 11.54 7.37
CA GLN A 96 -3.76 12.75 7.73
C GLN A 96 -4.67 13.74 8.47
N VAL A 97 -5.89 13.99 7.97
CA VAL A 97 -6.85 14.90 8.60
C VAL A 97 -7.27 14.39 9.99
N THR A 98 -7.52 13.10 10.14
CA THR A 98 -7.90 12.50 11.44
C THR A 98 -6.76 12.44 12.45
N ASN A 99 -5.51 12.47 11.96
CA ASN A 99 -4.30 12.39 12.77
C ASN A 99 -3.60 13.75 12.88
N ASP A 100 -4.37 14.82 13.07
CA ASP A 100 -3.90 16.20 13.30
C ASP A 100 -2.94 16.75 12.23
N GLY A 101 -3.10 16.32 10.99
CA GLY A 101 -2.28 16.75 9.86
C GLY A 101 -1.00 15.93 9.65
N PHE A 102 -0.77 14.88 10.44
CA PHE A 102 0.45 14.08 10.43
C PHE A 102 0.24 12.69 9.82
N VAL A 103 1.20 12.26 8.99
CA VAL A 103 1.29 10.89 8.48
C VAL A 103 2.62 10.32 8.93
N ASP A 104 2.58 9.30 9.78
CA ASP A 104 3.76 8.48 10.08
C ASP A 104 3.98 7.50 8.93
N GLU A 105 4.80 7.90 7.95
CA GLU A 105 5.08 7.06 6.77
C GLU A 105 5.74 5.73 7.17
N ALA A 106 6.61 5.74 8.17
CA ALA A 106 7.26 4.52 8.64
C ALA A 106 6.25 3.60 9.32
N GLY A 107 5.42 4.14 10.23
CA GLY A 107 4.36 3.38 10.87
C GLY A 107 3.33 2.82 9.88
N LEU A 108 2.96 3.58 8.85
CA LEU A 108 2.07 3.12 7.79
C LEU A 108 2.69 2.01 6.95
N ARG A 109 3.96 2.16 6.55
CA ARG A 109 4.67 1.13 5.81
C ARG A 109 4.77 -0.16 6.61
N ASP A 110 5.18 -0.07 7.87
CA ASP A 110 5.36 -1.23 8.73
C ASP A 110 4.02 -1.96 8.91
N ALA A 111 2.90 -1.23 9.09
CA ALA A 111 1.56 -1.82 9.14
C ALA A 111 1.13 -2.47 7.82
N VAL A 112 1.46 -1.89 6.66
CA VAL A 112 1.17 -2.49 5.34
C VAL A 112 1.95 -3.79 5.16
N LEU A 113 3.23 -3.82 5.56
CA LEU A 113 4.05 -5.02 5.52
C LEU A 113 3.47 -6.11 6.42
N ASP A 114 3.09 -5.77 7.66
CA ASP A 114 2.44 -6.71 8.59
C ASP A 114 1.18 -7.34 7.95
N PHE A 115 0.36 -6.55 7.25
CA PHE A 115 -0.81 -7.09 6.52
C PHE A 115 -0.46 -7.99 5.34
N MET A 116 0.70 -7.79 4.71
CA MET A 116 1.12 -8.60 3.57
C MET A 116 1.83 -9.89 4.01
N THR A 117 2.42 -9.91 5.20
CA THR A 117 3.10 -11.09 5.78
C THR A 117 2.15 -11.97 6.60
N ASP A 118 1.15 -11.41 7.29
CA ASP A 118 0.12 -12.18 8.03
C ASP A 118 -0.82 -12.99 7.10
N VAL A 119 -0.66 -12.88 5.77
CA VAL A 119 -1.41 -13.65 4.76
C VAL A 119 -0.68 -14.92 4.33
N GLU A 120 0.55 -15.19 4.83
CA GLU A 120 1.15 -16.51 4.67
C GLU A 120 0.26 -17.55 5.35
N PRO A 121 -0.33 -18.51 4.61
CA PRO A 121 -1.08 -19.57 5.26
C PRO A 121 -0.11 -20.34 6.15
N ASP A 122 -0.46 -20.47 7.43
CA ASP A 122 0.08 -21.52 8.28
C ASP A 122 0.05 -22.80 7.42
N GLU A 123 1.23 -23.30 7.03
CA GLU A 123 1.35 -24.66 6.51
C GLU A 123 0.98 -25.59 7.68
N ASP A 124 -0.33 -25.82 7.85
CA ASP A 124 -0.91 -26.74 8.80
C ASP A 124 -0.30 -28.15 8.59
N ASP A 125 0.38 -28.62 9.65
CA ASP A 125 0.58 -30.00 10.15
C ASP A 125 1.15 -31.13 9.25
#